data_AF-A0A7W0UXH8-F1
#
_entry.id   AF-A0A7W0UXH8-F1
#
_cell.length_a   1.000
_cell.length_b   1.000
_cell.length_c   1.000
_cell.angle_alpha   90.00
_cell.angle_beta   90.00
_cell.angle_gamma   90.00
#
_symmetry.space_group_name_H-M   'P 1'
#
loop_
_entity.id
_entity.type
_entity.pdbx_description
1 polymer ?
#
loop_
_entity_poly.entity_id
_entity_poly.type
_entity_poly.pdbx_seq_one_letter_code
_entity_poly.pdbx_strand_id
1 'polypeptide(L)'
;MFSAVTPLVARQRPAPGPSMRERELHDREMGLRNIGREIKVPTNERQQKLLFEQNKENFKRIQLLNNELMRAASVSNALNYQRVADKAAEVRKRANQLKSALPLPPPESGQMTRQSPQDTLDDKQLRALLSKLDQTIADFVVNPVFRQPLINDKHLNKASLDLETIAELSRSISKAAEKLHKKSAVKP
;
A
#
# COMPACT_ATOMS: atom_id res chain seq x y z
N MET A 1 32.41 -61.25 -19.17
CA MET A 1 32.49 -60.17 -18.15
C MET A 1 32.84 -58.88 -18.88
N PHE A 2 32.30 -57.72 -18.45
CA PHE A 2 32.52 -56.38 -19.06
C PHE A 2 31.99 -56.27 -20.51
N SER A 3 31.52 -55.14 -21.06
CA SER A 3 31.19 -53.79 -20.54
C SER A 3 30.24 -53.12 -21.58
N ALA A 4 29.45 -52.07 -21.31
CA ALA A 4 29.19 -51.26 -20.11
C ALA A 4 27.77 -50.63 -20.20
N VAL A 5 27.33 -49.91 -19.16
CA VAL A 5 26.10 -49.08 -19.17
C VAL A 5 26.47 -47.60 -19.24
N THR A 6 25.84 -46.84 -20.15
CA THR A 6 26.00 -45.37 -20.23
C THR A 6 24.63 -44.71 -19.97
N PRO A 7 24.47 -43.87 -18.93
CA PRO A 7 23.20 -43.20 -18.68
C PRO A 7 23.03 -41.97 -19.59
N LEU A 8 21.89 -41.88 -20.27
CA LEU A 8 21.51 -40.70 -21.03
C LEU A 8 21.06 -39.58 -20.08
N VAL A 9 21.88 -38.53 -19.94
CA VAL A 9 21.54 -37.36 -19.11
C VAL A 9 20.39 -36.58 -19.77
N ALA A 10 19.20 -36.69 -19.19
CA ALA A 10 18.02 -35.92 -19.60
C ALA A 10 18.21 -34.43 -19.26
N ARG A 11 18.58 -33.64 -20.28
CA ARG A 11 18.77 -32.19 -20.17
C ARG A 11 17.40 -31.49 -20.01
N GLN A 12 16.97 -31.26 -18.76
CA GLN A 12 15.77 -30.48 -18.48
C GLN A 12 15.88 -29.09 -19.12
N ARG A 13 14.95 -28.74 -20.00
CA ARG A 13 14.79 -27.37 -20.49
C ARG A 13 13.98 -26.58 -19.44
N PRO A 14 14.38 -25.36 -19.04
CA PRO A 14 13.50 -24.52 -18.24
C PRO A 14 12.23 -24.20 -19.03
N ALA A 15 11.08 -24.20 -18.36
CA ALA A 15 9.81 -23.88 -18.99
C ALA A 15 9.85 -22.46 -19.60
N PRO A 16 9.30 -22.24 -20.80
CA PRO A 16 9.22 -20.91 -21.38
C PRO A 16 8.32 -20.03 -20.50
N GLY A 17 8.79 -18.82 -20.18
CA GLY A 17 7.96 -17.82 -19.52
C GLY A 17 6.77 -17.38 -20.40
N PRO A 18 5.74 -16.73 -19.82
CA PRO A 18 4.51 -16.40 -20.51
C PRO A 18 4.79 -15.56 -21.76
N SER A 19 4.22 -16.01 -22.87
CA SER A 19 4.33 -15.45 -24.20
C SER A 19 3.79 -14.01 -24.24
N MET A 20 4.22 -13.22 -25.22
CA MET A 20 3.72 -11.85 -25.44
C MET A 20 2.18 -11.82 -25.53
N ARG A 21 1.58 -12.84 -26.13
CA ARG A 21 0.12 -12.98 -26.28
C ARG A 21 -0.59 -13.26 -24.96
N GLU A 22 0.02 -14.03 -24.05
CA GLU A 22 -0.53 -14.25 -22.71
C GLU A 22 -0.43 -12.99 -21.84
N ARG A 23 0.64 -12.19 -22.01
CA ARG A 23 0.75 -10.87 -21.36
C ARG A 23 -0.31 -9.90 -21.89
N GLU A 24 -0.46 -9.78 -23.20
CA GLU A 24 -1.49 -8.94 -23.83
C GLU A 24 -2.91 -9.34 -23.39
N LEU A 25 -3.20 -10.65 -23.29
CA LEU A 25 -4.47 -11.15 -22.76
C LEU A 25 -4.65 -10.82 -21.27
N HIS A 26 -3.60 -10.92 -20.46
CA HIS A 26 -3.63 -10.57 -19.04
C HIS A 26 -3.84 -9.07 -18.83
N ASP A 27 -3.13 -8.21 -19.58
CA ASP A 27 -3.25 -6.76 -19.54
C ASP A 27 -4.66 -6.33 -20.01
N ARG A 28 -5.22 -6.99 -21.02
CA ARG A 28 -6.59 -6.78 -21.49
C ARG A 28 -7.63 -7.24 -20.48
N GLU A 29 -7.44 -8.39 -19.83
CA GLU A 29 -8.33 -8.86 -18.76
C GLU A 29 -8.31 -7.89 -17.55
N MET A 30 -7.12 -7.43 -17.16
CA MET A 30 -6.95 -6.41 -16.13
C MET A 30 -7.61 -5.08 -16.52
N GLY A 31 -7.51 -4.65 -17.78
CA GLY A 31 -8.24 -3.50 -18.31
C GLY A 31 -9.76 -3.64 -18.17
N LEU A 32 -10.32 -4.77 -18.61
CA LEU A 32 -11.77 -5.04 -18.55
C LEU A 32 -12.31 -5.12 -17.12
N ARG A 33 -11.54 -5.67 -16.16
CA ARG A 33 -11.91 -5.72 -14.73
C ARG A 33 -12.10 -4.33 -14.10
N ASN A 34 -11.57 -3.26 -14.70
CA ASN A 34 -11.74 -1.89 -14.19
C ASN A 34 -12.98 -1.18 -14.74
N ILE A 35 -13.52 -1.61 -15.89
CA ILE A 35 -14.77 -1.05 -16.47
C ILE A 35 -15.98 -1.34 -15.56
N GLY A 36 -15.96 -2.48 -14.86
CA GLY A 36 -17.02 -2.90 -13.93
C GLY A 36 -17.04 -2.22 -12.56
N ARG A 37 -16.12 -1.29 -12.26
CA ARG A 37 -16.21 -0.45 -11.05
C ARG A 37 -17.08 0.77 -11.34
N GLU A 38 -18.40 0.59 -11.27
CA GLU A 38 -19.32 1.72 -11.19
C GLU A 38 -18.99 2.56 -9.94
N ILE A 39 -18.31 3.69 -10.16
CA ILE A 39 -18.21 4.73 -9.14
C ILE A 39 -19.63 5.26 -8.97
N LYS A 40 -20.25 4.95 -7.82
CA LYS A 40 -21.57 5.49 -7.44
C LYS A 40 -21.43 6.98 -7.13
N VAL A 41 -21.31 7.80 -8.17
CA VAL A 41 -21.41 9.25 -8.08
C VAL A 41 -22.81 9.56 -7.54
N PRO A 42 -22.93 10.21 -6.37
CA PRO A 42 -24.25 10.47 -5.81
C PRO A 42 -25.02 11.42 -6.72
N THR A 43 -26.23 11.01 -7.10
CA THR A 43 -27.15 11.79 -7.96
C THR A 43 -27.72 13.03 -7.29
N ASN A 44 -27.49 13.21 -5.99
CA ASN A 44 -28.02 14.31 -5.17
C ASN A 44 -26.89 15.17 -4.59
N GLU A 45 -26.97 16.49 -4.76
CA GLU A 45 -26.00 17.46 -4.22
C GLU A 45 -25.71 17.30 -2.72
N ARG A 46 -26.73 16.94 -1.92
CA ARG A 46 -26.56 16.73 -0.46
C ARG A 46 -25.61 15.57 -0.19
N GLN A 47 -25.74 14.48 -0.96
CA GLN A 47 -24.87 13.32 -0.85
C GLN A 47 -23.45 13.63 -1.36
N GLN A 48 -23.31 14.42 -2.43
CA GLN A 48 -22.00 14.90 -2.91
C GLN A 48 -21.29 15.75 -1.85
N LYS A 49 -21.99 16.69 -1.20
CA LYS A 49 -21.45 17.50 -0.10
C LYS A 49 -21.01 16.64 1.10
N LEU A 50 -21.79 15.61 1.45
CA LEU A 50 -21.42 14.66 2.52
C LEU A 50 -20.17 13.85 2.18
N LEU A 51 -20.04 13.32 0.96
CA LEU A 51 -18.82 12.63 0.52
C LEU A 51 -17.61 13.57 0.50
N PHE A 52 -17.78 14.82 0.07
CA PHE A 52 -16.71 15.82 0.06
C PHE A 52 -16.17 16.11 1.47
N GLU A 53 -17.05 16.40 2.44
CA GLU A 53 -16.61 16.63 3.82
C GLU A 53 -16.05 15.35 4.47
N GLN A 54 -16.58 14.16 4.16
CA GLN A 54 -16.01 12.90 4.62
C GLN A 54 -14.58 12.67 4.07
N ASN A 55 -14.34 12.96 2.79
CA ASN A 55 -13.02 12.86 2.17
C ASN A 55 -12.04 13.86 2.76
N LYS A 56 -12.46 15.11 2.95
CA LYS A 56 -11.70 16.18 3.62
C LYS A 56 -11.31 15.79 5.06
N GLU A 57 -12.22 15.17 5.81
CA GLU A 57 -11.93 14.68 7.15
C GLU A 57 -10.97 13.48 7.14
N ASN A 58 -11.15 12.53 6.23
CA ASN A 58 -10.20 11.41 6.07
C ASN A 58 -8.78 11.92 5.74
N PHE A 59 -8.67 12.92 4.86
CA PHE A 59 -7.41 13.54 4.46
C PHE A 59 -6.72 14.28 5.62
N LYS A 60 -7.48 15.03 6.45
CA LYS A 60 -6.98 15.63 7.69
C LYS A 60 -6.53 14.56 8.69
N ARG A 61 -7.33 13.51 8.90
CA ARG A 61 -7.07 12.51 9.93
C ARG A 61 -5.81 11.69 9.63
N ILE A 62 -5.52 11.39 8.36
CA ILE A 62 -4.24 10.77 7.95
C ILE A 62 -3.04 11.64 8.38
N GLN A 63 -3.05 12.94 8.09
CA GLN A 63 -1.97 13.86 8.47
C GLN A 63 -1.80 13.96 10.00
N LEU A 64 -2.90 14.06 10.74
CA LEU A 64 -2.85 14.09 12.21
C LEU A 64 -2.28 12.79 12.80
N LEU A 65 -2.75 11.63 12.31
CA LEU A 65 -2.25 10.32 12.74
C LEU A 65 -0.76 10.12 12.38
N ASN A 66 -0.33 10.62 11.23
CA ASN A 66 1.08 10.60 10.82
C ASN A 66 1.95 11.43 11.77
N ASN A 67 1.55 12.67 12.07
CA ASN A 67 2.21 13.53 13.07
C ASN A 67 2.20 12.90 14.48
N GLU A 68 1.13 12.18 14.83
CA GLU A 68 1.05 11.40 16.07
C GLU A 68 1.93 10.14 16.08
N LEU A 69 2.24 9.54 14.93
CA LEU A 69 3.14 8.39 14.77
C LEU A 69 4.60 8.85 14.83
N MET A 70 4.97 9.89 14.07
CA MET A 70 6.33 10.42 14.05
C MET A 70 6.74 11.00 15.41
N ARG A 71 5.84 11.68 16.13
CA ARG A 71 6.12 12.07 17.53
C ARG A 71 6.34 10.87 18.46
N ALA A 72 5.61 9.77 18.28
CA ALA A 72 5.83 8.56 19.09
C ALA A 72 7.21 7.93 18.80
N ALA A 73 7.66 7.98 17.54
CA ALA A 73 9.00 7.56 17.16
C ALA A 73 10.10 8.49 17.71
N SER A 74 9.98 9.81 17.54
CA SER A 74 11.06 10.74 17.89
C SER A 74 11.32 10.90 19.38
N VAL A 75 10.31 10.73 20.24
CA VAL A 75 10.41 11.09 21.67
C VAL A 75 10.85 9.92 22.58
N SER A 76 10.83 8.67 22.07
CA SER A 76 10.99 7.49 22.92
C SER A 76 12.19 6.60 22.55
N ASN A 77 12.98 6.22 23.57
CA ASN A 77 14.03 5.19 23.46
C ASN A 77 13.43 3.79 23.18
N ALA A 78 12.15 3.58 23.49
CA ALA A 78 11.40 2.37 23.14
C ALA A 78 10.00 2.75 22.65
N LEU A 79 9.65 2.32 21.43
CA LEU A 79 8.34 2.59 20.84
C LEU A 79 7.21 1.97 21.69
N ASN A 80 6.13 2.75 21.92
CA ASN A 80 4.87 2.17 22.37
C ASN A 80 4.21 1.43 21.20
N TYR A 81 4.56 0.16 21.04
CA TYR A 81 4.15 -0.68 19.92
C TYR A 81 2.62 -0.79 19.77
N GLN A 82 1.86 -0.92 20.87
CA GLN A 82 0.40 -0.97 20.82
C GLN A 82 -0.17 0.31 20.18
N ARG A 83 0.26 1.48 20.66
CA ARG A 83 -0.18 2.77 20.13
C ARG A 83 0.28 3.02 18.68
N VAL A 84 1.40 2.44 18.26
CA VAL A 84 1.83 2.46 16.84
C VAL A 84 0.91 1.60 15.98
N ALA A 85 0.53 0.41 16.45
CA ALA A 85 -0.37 -0.49 15.73
C ALA A 85 -1.75 0.14 15.51
N ASP A 86 -2.38 0.64 16.59
CA ASP A 86 -3.74 1.21 16.53
C ASP A 86 -3.82 2.41 15.57
N LYS A 87 -2.81 3.29 15.59
CA LYS A 87 -2.73 4.45 14.68
C LYS A 87 -2.52 4.01 13.24
N ALA A 88 -1.63 3.06 12.98
CA ALA A 88 -1.37 2.56 11.63
C ALA A 88 -2.60 1.85 11.04
N ALA A 89 -3.34 1.09 11.85
CA ALA A 89 -4.61 0.49 11.43
C ALA A 89 -5.65 1.56 11.01
N GLU A 90 -5.76 2.66 11.76
CA GLU A 90 -6.67 3.77 11.40
C GLU A 90 -6.17 4.54 10.16
N VAL A 91 -4.86 4.79 9.98
CA VAL A 91 -4.32 5.39 8.72
C VAL A 91 -4.70 4.53 7.52
N ARG A 92 -4.50 3.21 7.60
CA ARG A 92 -4.87 2.26 6.54
C ARG A 92 -6.37 2.33 6.20
N LYS A 93 -7.24 2.38 7.20
CA LYS A 93 -8.69 2.50 7.02
C LYS A 93 -9.06 3.80 6.29
N ARG A 94 -8.46 4.93 6.67
CA ARG A 94 -8.71 6.24 6.03
C ARG A 94 -8.18 6.29 4.60
N ALA A 95 -7.01 5.71 4.34
CA ALA A 95 -6.45 5.59 2.99
C ALA A 95 -7.35 4.76 2.06
N ASN A 96 -7.85 3.62 2.53
CA ASN A 96 -8.82 2.80 1.80
C ASN A 96 -10.13 3.55 1.52
N GLN A 97 -10.64 4.34 2.49
CA GLN A 97 -11.83 5.16 2.30
C GLN A 97 -11.62 6.22 1.21
N LEU A 98 -10.50 6.96 1.24
CA LEU A 98 -10.14 7.89 0.17
C LEU A 98 -10.02 7.20 -1.18
N LYS A 99 -9.35 6.04 -1.26
CA LYS A 99 -9.22 5.26 -2.49
C LYS A 99 -10.57 4.82 -3.05
N SER A 100 -11.55 4.52 -2.20
CA SER A 100 -12.90 4.13 -2.61
C SER A 100 -13.80 5.31 -3.02
N ALA A 101 -13.48 6.52 -2.58
CA ALA A 101 -14.33 7.70 -2.73
C ALA A 101 -13.80 8.72 -3.76
N LEU A 102 -12.53 8.63 -4.16
CA LEU A 102 -11.93 9.43 -5.22
C LEU A 102 -12.00 8.67 -6.56
N PRO A 103 -12.27 9.35 -7.69
CA PRO A 103 -12.30 8.75 -9.03
C PRO A 103 -10.88 8.52 -9.56
N LEU A 104 -10.10 7.71 -8.86
CA LEU A 104 -8.72 7.43 -9.20
C LEU A 104 -8.62 6.22 -10.14
N PRO A 105 -7.75 6.26 -11.14
CA PRO A 105 -7.43 5.11 -11.97
C PRO A 105 -6.84 3.98 -11.11
N PRO A 106 -6.97 2.70 -11.52
CA PRO A 106 -6.28 1.61 -10.87
C PRO A 106 -4.76 1.87 -10.84
N PRO A 107 -4.05 1.56 -9.74
CA PRO A 107 -2.60 1.72 -9.72
C PRO A 107 -1.96 0.75 -10.72
N GLU A 108 -1.02 1.26 -11.53
CA GLU A 108 -0.32 0.48 -12.56
C GLU A 108 0.42 -0.71 -11.94
N SER A 109 0.06 -1.92 -12.37
CA SER A 109 0.61 -3.17 -11.85
C SER A 109 2.04 -3.40 -12.37
N GLY A 110 3.02 -2.81 -11.68
CA GLY A 110 4.44 -3.04 -11.97
C GLY A 110 5.40 -2.30 -11.03
N GLN A 111 4.99 -1.17 -10.44
CA GLN A 111 5.86 -0.33 -9.61
C GLN A 111 5.90 -0.76 -8.12
N MET A 112 5.09 -1.74 -7.73
CA MET A 112 5.03 -2.22 -6.35
C MET A 112 5.99 -3.37 -6.11
N THR A 113 7.17 -3.06 -5.54
CA THR A 113 7.87 -4.03 -4.70
C THR A 113 6.98 -4.36 -3.51
N ARG A 114 6.22 -5.47 -3.59
CA ARG A 114 5.64 -6.10 -2.40
C ARG A 114 6.80 -6.44 -1.47
N GLN A 115 7.02 -5.59 -0.47
CA GLN A 115 7.96 -5.91 0.59
C GLN A 115 7.37 -7.12 1.32
N SER A 116 8.01 -8.28 1.13
CA SER A 116 7.67 -9.51 1.84
C SER A 116 7.57 -9.21 3.34
N PRO A 117 6.63 -9.82 4.08
CA PRO A 117 6.64 -9.70 5.53
C PRO A 117 7.98 -10.28 6.02
N GLN A 118 8.93 -9.42 6.39
CA GLN A 118 10.15 -9.91 7.04
C GLN A 118 9.73 -10.51 8.38
N ASP A 119 10.05 -11.79 8.58
CA ASP A 119 9.50 -12.56 9.70
C ASP A 119 9.97 -12.04 11.06
N THR A 120 11.11 -11.34 11.06
CA THR A 120 11.61 -10.50 12.15
C THR A 120 11.73 -9.05 11.69
N LEU A 121 10.77 -8.20 12.07
CA LEU A 121 10.93 -6.75 12.07
C LEU A 121 11.29 -6.30 13.49
N ASP A 122 12.41 -5.58 13.62
CA ASP A 122 12.88 -4.94 14.85
C ASP A 122 12.42 -3.47 14.96
N ASP A 123 12.78 -2.81 16.07
CA ASP A 123 12.44 -1.40 16.33
C ASP A 123 13.03 -0.44 15.26
N LYS A 124 14.25 -0.73 14.76
CA LYS A 124 14.92 0.07 13.72
C LYS A 124 14.20 -0.06 12.38
N GLN A 125 13.79 -1.26 12.00
CA GLN A 125 13.02 -1.52 10.78
C GLN A 125 11.61 -0.93 10.89
N LEU A 126 10.98 -0.99 12.06
CA LEU A 126 9.69 -0.32 12.31
C LEU A 126 9.80 1.20 12.15
N ARG A 127 10.86 1.83 12.68
CA ARG A 127 11.16 3.25 12.47
C ARG A 127 11.39 3.59 11.00
N ALA A 128 12.12 2.76 10.26
CA ALA A 128 12.32 2.96 8.82
C ALA A 128 10.99 2.89 8.02
N LEU A 129 10.09 1.96 8.38
CA LEU A 129 8.75 1.90 7.79
C LEU A 129 7.90 3.14 8.13
N LEU A 130 7.97 3.64 9.37
CA LEU A 130 7.29 4.87 9.80
C LEU A 130 7.80 6.09 9.01
N SER A 131 9.12 6.25 8.86
CA SER A 131 9.71 7.33 8.03
C SER A 131 9.30 7.23 6.55
N LYS A 132 9.19 6.02 6.00
CA LYS A 132 8.71 5.81 4.63
C LYS A 132 7.21 6.15 4.48
N LEU A 133 6.39 5.82 5.48
CA LEU A 133 4.98 6.19 5.53
C LEU A 133 4.82 7.72 5.59
N ASP A 134 5.59 8.39 6.44
CA ASP A 134 5.62 9.86 6.58
C ASP A 134 5.92 10.55 5.25
N GLN A 135 7.02 10.16 4.58
CA GLN A 135 7.37 10.68 3.26
C GLN A 135 6.27 10.43 2.22
N THR A 136 5.67 9.23 2.19
CA THR A 136 4.59 8.90 1.23
C THR A 136 3.34 9.75 1.49
N ILE A 137 3.01 10.03 2.76
CA ILE A 137 1.89 10.91 3.13
C ILE A 137 2.20 12.37 2.74
N ALA A 138 3.44 12.84 2.95
CA ALA A 138 3.85 14.18 2.53
C ALA A 138 3.74 14.34 1.00
N ASP A 139 4.25 13.38 0.24
CA ASP A 139 4.20 13.34 -1.23
C ASP A 139 2.76 13.30 -1.78
N PHE A 140 1.87 12.58 -1.11
CA PHE A 140 0.44 12.54 -1.42
C PHE A 140 -0.23 13.89 -1.16
N VAL A 141 0.04 14.52 -0.02
CA VAL A 141 -0.60 15.79 0.39
C VAL A 141 -0.22 16.97 -0.51
N VAL A 142 0.96 16.93 -1.14
CA VAL A 142 1.40 17.96 -2.11
C VAL A 142 1.01 17.64 -3.56
N ASN A 143 0.30 16.53 -3.83
CA ASN A 143 -0.08 16.14 -5.18
C ASN A 143 -0.96 17.23 -5.86
N PRO A 144 -0.61 17.70 -7.07
CA PRO A 144 -1.35 18.75 -7.79
C PRO A 144 -2.84 18.45 -8.03
N VAL A 145 -3.26 17.18 -8.01
CA VAL A 145 -4.68 16.77 -8.10
C VAL A 145 -5.58 17.46 -7.05
N PHE A 146 -5.02 17.90 -5.92
CA PHE A 146 -5.74 18.61 -4.86
C PHE A 146 -5.66 20.14 -4.95
N ARG A 147 -4.99 20.69 -5.99
CA ARG A 147 -4.67 22.13 -6.10
C ARG A 147 -4.95 22.74 -7.47
N GLN A 148 -4.92 21.96 -8.54
CA GLN A 148 -5.01 22.47 -9.92
C GLN A 148 -6.33 22.01 -10.58
N PRO A 149 -7.06 22.92 -11.28
CA PRO A 149 -8.30 22.56 -11.98
C PRO A 149 -8.04 21.72 -13.25
N LEU A 150 -6.84 21.82 -13.82
CA LEU A 150 -6.37 20.98 -14.93
C LEU A 150 -5.58 19.80 -14.35
N ILE A 151 -6.25 18.67 -14.23
CA ILE A 151 -5.68 17.42 -13.74
C ILE A 151 -5.14 16.63 -14.95
N ASN A 152 -3.91 16.12 -14.85
CA ASN A 152 -3.39 15.14 -15.82
C ASN A 152 -3.38 13.73 -15.22
N ASP A 153 -3.41 12.72 -16.09
CA ASP A 153 -3.47 11.31 -15.70
C ASP A 153 -2.28 10.89 -14.83
N LYS A 154 -1.10 11.51 -15.01
CA LYS A 154 0.09 11.25 -14.19
C LYS A 154 -0.12 11.63 -12.72
N HIS A 155 -0.82 12.74 -12.43
CA HIS A 155 -1.15 13.14 -11.05
C HIS A 155 -2.20 12.22 -10.42
N LEU A 156 -3.17 11.74 -11.22
CA LEU A 156 -4.17 10.75 -10.80
C LEU A 156 -3.55 9.37 -10.52
N ASN A 157 -2.71 8.86 -11.43
CA ASN A 157 -1.95 7.62 -11.26
C ASN A 157 -1.05 7.70 -10.03
N LYS A 158 -0.34 8.82 -9.82
CA LYS A 158 0.45 9.04 -8.60
C LYS A 158 -0.43 9.00 -7.34
N ALA A 159 -1.55 9.73 -7.31
CA ALA A 159 -2.44 9.75 -6.14
C ALA A 159 -2.99 8.35 -5.79
N SER A 160 -3.28 7.52 -6.81
CA SER A 160 -3.69 6.12 -6.64
C SER A 160 -2.57 5.25 -6.08
N LEU A 161 -1.36 5.39 -6.62
CA LEU A 161 -0.16 4.68 -6.17
C LEU A 161 0.21 5.04 -4.73
N ASP A 162 0.16 6.33 -4.39
CA ASP A 162 0.47 6.87 -3.06
C ASP A 162 -0.52 6.31 -2.03
N LEU A 163 -1.84 6.33 -2.30
CA LEU A 163 -2.86 5.79 -1.39
C LEU A 163 -2.73 4.28 -1.16
N GLU A 164 -2.42 3.49 -2.20
CA GLU A 164 -2.17 2.06 -2.02
C GLU A 164 -0.88 1.81 -1.21
N THR A 165 0.16 2.59 -1.47
CA THR A 165 1.43 2.51 -0.73
C THR A 165 1.25 2.87 0.74
N ILE A 166 0.47 3.92 1.05
CA ILE A 166 0.09 4.31 2.41
C ILE A 166 -0.67 3.16 3.08
N ALA A 167 -1.62 2.52 2.39
CA ALA A 167 -2.43 1.44 2.94
C ALA A 167 -1.60 0.18 3.28
N GLU A 168 -0.68 -0.23 2.40
CA GLU A 168 0.17 -1.41 2.62
C GLU A 168 1.36 -1.15 3.57
N LEU A 169 1.97 0.04 3.56
CA LEU A 169 2.93 0.44 4.60
C LEU A 169 2.28 0.45 5.97
N SER A 170 1.10 1.07 6.10
CA SER A 170 0.33 1.12 7.35
C SER A 170 -0.09 -0.27 7.83
N ARG A 171 -0.45 -1.18 6.91
CA ARG A 171 -0.71 -2.60 7.21
C ARG A 171 0.54 -3.31 7.78
N SER A 172 1.69 -3.03 7.20
CA SER A 172 2.97 -3.64 7.57
C SER A 172 3.44 -3.15 8.93
N ILE A 173 3.33 -1.83 9.17
CA ILE A 173 3.60 -1.18 10.47
C ILE A 173 2.70 -1.75 11.57
N SER A 174 1.38 -1.87 11.34
CA SER A 174 0.44 -2.46 12.31
C SER A 174 0.89 -3.87 12.73
N LYS A 175 1.08 -4.76 11.76
CA LYS A 175 1.51 -6.14 12.00
C LYS A 175 2.88 -6.23 12.70
N ALA A 176 3.83 -5.38 12.32
CA ALA A 176 5.16 -5.34 12.92
C ALA A 176 5.09 -4.92 14.39
N ALA A 177 4.34 -3.86 14.67
CA ALA A 177 4.15 -3.35 16.01
C ALA A 177 3.35 -4.33 16.90
N GLU A 178 2.29 -4.98 16.38
CA GLU A 178 1.59 -6.07 17.08
C GLU A 178 2.52 -7.25 17.44
N LYS A 179 3.40 -7.67 16.51
CA LYS A 179 4.41 -8.71 16.77
C LYS A 179 5.41 -8.27 17.85
N LEU A 180 5.90 -7.03 17.80
CA LEU A 180 6.85 -6.48 18.77
C LEU A 180 6.22 -6.30 20.16
N HIS A 181 4.98 -5.84 20.23
CA HIS A 181 4.23 -5.73 21.48
C HIS A 181 4.12 -7.10 22.17
N LYS A 182 3.69 -8.13 21.44
CA LYS A 182 3.61 -9.52 21.95
C LYS A 182 4.97 -10.04 22.43
N LYS A 183 6.05 -9.82 21.66
CA LYS A 183 7.40 -10.21 22.09
C LYS A 183 7.85 -9.49 23.36
N SER A 184 7.53 -8.20 23.51
CA SER A 184 7.88 -7.41 24.70
C SER A 184 7.11 -7.83 25.97
N ALA A 185 5.90 -8.37 25.81
CA ALA A 185 5.05 -8.80 26.92
C ALA A 185 5.30 -10.26 27.39
N VAL A 186 6.04 -11.06 26.61
CA VAL A 186 6.27 -12.50 26.86
C VAL A 186 7.67 -12.78 27.43
N LYS A 187 8.46 -11.74 27.72
CA LYS A 187 9.81 -11.90 28.28
C LYS A 187 9.71 -12.08 29.82
N PRO A 188 10.15 -13.23 30.38
CA PRO A 188 10.22 -13.43 31.83
C PRO A 188 11.38 -12.66 32.46
#